data_AF-A0A5S4VT73-F1
#
_entry.id   AF-A0A5S4VT73-F1
#
_cell.length_a   1.000
_cell.length_b   1.000
_cell.length_c   1.000
_cell.angle_alpha   90.00
_cell.angle_beta   90.00
_cell.angle_gamma   90.00
#
_symmetry.space_group_name_H-M   'P 1'
#
loop_
_entity.id
_entity.type
_entity.pdbx_description
1 polymer ?
#
loop_
_entity_poly.entity_id
_entity_poly.type
_entity_poly.pdbx_seq_one_letter_code
_entity_poly.pdbx_strand_id
1 'polypeptide(L)'
;MGRRSFGSRLYSWVRRWPHVAGLLFAIVVVAIVSAGLVYFAPEKVRDAALKIKNDANLLAQLLPATLPEPSKIESAYWLPQNWSSRQRYWFHHTSQGTATIPVPYQWFLALERPELSFSYTSLTDDDYLRRLGFIPSPGSNDFAGNAPSYGYHKDGPNGDGGSPGWTPNLPDNPNGLPVGFAILKGGVDPTTGASYEDQIGLTCAACHTGHLEYKNVSLRFDGGPAMVNLGEVERVIGLSIGYTLILPWRFERFASRLEQIKGQGVERKQLRSDLELALQKIKKQKVQGDGLLTGQGVADLDEGFGRLDALNRIGNQVFYSNLLDPLTGELPDPLFKGNFARHDAPVSFPPIWDTPYFLWAQYDASVLNELVRNSGEA
;
A
#
# COMPACT_ATOMS: atom_id res chain seq x y z
N MET A 1 13.41 8.47 -66.05
CA MET A 1 12.50 8.98 -65.01
C MET A 1 13.01 8.59 -63.63
N GLY A 2 13.73 9.48 -62.94
CA GLY A 2 14.27 9.21 -61.60
C GLY A 2 13.21 9.42 -60.52
N ARG A 3 12.87 8.38 -59.75
CA ARG A 3 12.03 8.50 -58.55
C ARG A 3 12.74 9.38 -57.53
N ARG A 4 12.22 10.59 -57.30
CA ARG A 4 12.64 11.48 -56.20
C ARG A 4 12.51 10.73 -54.87
N SER A 5 13.62 10.62 -54.13
CA SER A 5 13.65 9.92 -52.85
C SER A 5 12.74 10.59 -51.82
N PHE A 6 12.19 9.79 -50.89
CA PHE A 6 11.25 10.24 -49.86
C PHE A 6 11.77 11.48 -49.08
N GLY A 7 13.07 11.56 -48.82
CA GLY A 7 13.71 12.71 -48.16
C GLY A 7 13.58 14.03 -48.95
N SER A 8 13.60 14.00 -50.28
CA SER A 8 13.46 15.20 -51.11
C SER A 8 12.03 15.79 -51.14
N ARG A 9 11.01 14.96 -50.88
CA ARG A 9 9.61 15.40 -50.74
C ARG A 9 9.33 15.97 -49.35
N LEU A 10 9.90 15.37 -48.31
CA LEU A 10 9.79 15.87 -46.94
C LEU A 10 10.45 17.26 -46.81
N TYR A 11 11.64 17.41 -47.40
CA TYR A 11 12.39 18.67 -47.39
C TYR A 11 11.68 19.83 -48.13
N SER A 12 11.01 19.55 -49.25
CA SER A 12 10.25 20.57 -49.99
C SER A 12 8.91 20.93 -49.33
N TRP A 13 8.33 20.02 -48.55
CA TRP A 13 7.10 20.23 -47.80
C TRP A 13 7.34 21.08 -46.54
N VAL A 14 8.39 20.76 -45.75
CA VAL A 14 8.79 21.55 -44.57
C VAL A 14 9.13 23.00 -44.93
N ARG A 15 9.75 23.24 -46.09
CA ARG A 15 10.09 24.58 -46.57
C ARG A 15 8.88 25.41 -47.03
N ARG A 16 7.74 24.76 -47.35
CA ARG A 16 6.51 25.45 -47.80
C ARG A 16 5.62 25.91 -46.64
N TRP A 17 5.75 25.32 -45.45
CA TRP A 17 4.91 25.60 -44.28
C TRP A 17 5.75 25.69 -42.99
N PRO A 18 6.67 26.66 -42.88
CA PRO A 18 7.58 26.78 -41.74
C PRO A 18 6.84 26.92 -40.40
N HIS A 19 5.65 27.51 -40.40
CA HIS A 19 4.79 27.62 -39.22
C HIS A 19 4.22 26.28 -38.74
N VAL A 20 3.94 25.34 -39.65
CA VAL A 20 3.45 23.99 -39.29
C VAL A 20 4.59 23.14 -38.75
N ALA A 21 5.78 23.24 -39.35
CA ALA A 21 6.98 22.59 -38.84
C ALA A 21 7.38 23.14 -37.46
N GLY A 22 7.30 24.45 -37.26
CA GLY A 22 7.53 25.10 -35.97
C GLY A 22 6.51 24.67 -34.90
N LEU A 23 5.22 24.57 -35.26
CA LEU A 23 4.17 24.09 -34.36
C LEU A 23 4.40 22.62 -33.96
N LEU A 24 4.70 21.74 -34.92
CA LEU A 24 5.00 20.33 -34.65
C LEU A 24 6.24 20.18 -33.77
N PHE A 25 7.29 20.96 -34.03
CA PHE A 25 8.47 20.98 -33.18
C PHE A 25 8.15 21.44 -31.75
N ALA A 26 7.37 22.52 -31.60
CA ALA A 26 6.92 22.99 -30.29
C ALA A 26 6.08 21.95 -29.54
N ILE A 27 5.16 21.25 -30.24
CA ILE A 27 4.37 20.16 -29.65
C ILE A 27 5.28 19.02 -29.18
N VAL A 28 6.27 18.62 -29.97
CA VAL A 28 7.23 17.57 -29.59
C VAL A 28 8.07 18.01 -28.39
N VAL A 29 8.57 19.25 -28.37
CA VAL A 29 9.32 19.79 -27.23
C VAL A 29 8.46 19.81 -25.97
N VAL A 30 7.21 20.29 -26.06
CA VAL A 30 6.27 20.28 -24.94
C VAL A 30 5.98 18.85 -24.47
N ALA A 31 5.78 17.90 -25.39
CA ALA A 31 5.56 16.50 -25.04
C ALA A 31 6.78 15.89 -24.32
N ILE A 32 8.00 16.17 -24.79
CA ILE A 32 9.24 15.72 -24.16
C ILE A 32 9.42 16.35 -22.77
N VAL A 33 9.17 17.65 -22.63
CA VAL A 33 9.27 18.36 -21.34
C VAL A 33 8.22 17.83 -20.36
N SER A 34 6.98 17.63 -20.80
CA SER A 34 5.91 17.05 -19.98
C SER A 34 6.22 15.61 -19.56
N ALA A 35 6.71 14.78 -20.48
CA ALA A 35 7.17 13.42 -20.16
C ALA A 35 8.36 13.43 -19.19
N GLY A 36 9.29 14.36 -19.38
CA GLY A 36 10.41 14.58 -18.45
C GLY A 36 9.94 15.02 -17.07
N LEU A 37 8.95 15.91 -16.97
CA LEU A 37 8.38 16.33 -15.69
C LEU A 37 7.64 15.20 -14.97
N VAL A 38 6.85 14.40 -15.71
CA VAL A 38 6.22 13.18 -15.17
C VAL A 38 7.27 12.16 -14.71
N TYR A 39 8.43 12.12 -15.35
CA TYR A 39 9.53 11.23 -14.98
C TYR A 39 10.31 11.70 -13.76
N PHE A 40 10.79 12.96 -13.77
CA PHE A 40 11.71 13.48 -12.77
C PHE A 40 11.02 14.10 -11.55
N ALA A 41 9.75 14.47 -11.67
CA ALA A 41 8.97 15.05 -10.59
C ALA A 41 7.46 14.70 -10.73
N PRO A 42 7.10 13.40 -10.82
CA PRO A 42 5.70 12.97 -10.97
C PRO A 42 4.79 13.57 -9.89
N GLU A 43 5.31 13.73 -8.68
CA GLU A 43 4.62 14.27 -7.52
C GLU A 43 4.27 15.75 -7.69
N LYS A 44 5.17 16.55 -8.28
CA LYS A 44 4.89 17.97 -8.61
C LYS A 44 3.88 18.10 -9.74
N VAL A 45 3.90 17.18 -10.71
CA VAL A 45 2.90 17.14 -11.78
C VAL A 45 1.53 16.80 -11.20
N ARG A 46 1.46 15.85 -10.24
CA ARG A 46 0.23 15.53 -9.50
C ARG A 46 -0.30 16.74 -8.74
N ASP A 47 0.54 17.39 -7.93
CA ASP A 47 0.15 18.56 -7.13
C ASP A 47 -0.31 19.74 -7.99
N ALA A 48 0.26 19.89 -9.19
CA ALA A 48 -0.21 20.85 -10.19
C ALA A 48 -1.55 20.44 -10.80
N ALA A 49 -1.72 19.16 -11.14
CA ALA A 49 -2.95 18.62 -11.72
C ALA A 49 -4.14 18.71 -10.75
N LEU A 50 -3.94 18.43 -9.46
CA LEU A 50 -4.97 18.54 -8.41
C LEU A 50 -5.48 19.98 -8.22
N LYS A 51 -4.69 20.99 -8.61
CA LYS A 51 -5.10 22.42 -8.53
C LYS A 51 -6.00 22.84 -9.69
N ILE A 52 -6.08 22.04 -10.76
CA ILE A 52 -6.87 22.33 -11.96
C ILE A 52 -8.18 21.54 -11.85
N LYS A 53 -9.33 22.22 -11.74
CA LYS A 53 -10.65 21.56 -11.75
C LYS A 53 -10.89 20.84 -13.10
N ASN A 54 -11.49 19.64 -13.06
CA ASN A 54 -11.86 18.73 -14.18
C ASN A 54 -10.83 17.62 -14.49
N ASP A 55 -10.76 17.13 -15.74
CA ASP A 55 -10.04 15.93 -16.22
C ASP A 55 -8.57 15.78 -15.77
N ALA A 56 -7.94 16.87 -15.33
CA ALA A 56 -6.63 16.86 -14.68
C ALA A 56 -6.62 16.03 -13.37
N ASN A 57 -7.75 15.92 -12.67
CA ASN A 57 -7.91 15.03 -11.52
C ASN A 57 -7.70 13.56 -11.89
N LEU A 58 -8.09 13.13 -13.09
CA LEU A 58 -7.85 11.75 -13.55
C LEU A 58 -6.35 11.50 -13.77
N LEU A 59 -5.63 12.48 -14.33
CA LEU A 59 -4.17 12.39 -14.49
C LEU A 59 -3.46 12.39 -13.13
N ALA A 60 -3.91 13.19 -12.17
CA ALA A 60 -3.37 13.21 -10.82
C ALA A 60 -3.51 11.86 -10.11
N GLN A 61 -4.60 11.12 -10.37
CA GLN A 61 -4.81 9.78 -9.81
C GLN A 61 -3.86 8.73 -10.40
N LEU A 62 -3.28 8.98 -11.57
CA LEU A 62 -2.31 8.10 -12.22
C LEU A 62 -0.86 8.39 -11.82
N LEU A 63 -0.63 9.36 -10.94
CA LEU A 63 0.70 9.77 -10.49
C LEU A 63 0.87 9.46 -8.98
N PRO A 64 2.08 9.06 -8.55
CA PRO A 64 2.35 8.85 -7.14
C PRO A 64 2.24 10.15 -6.34
N ALA A 65 1.91 10.02 -5.05
CA ALA A 65 1.85 11.14 -4.14
C ALA A 65 3.23 11.68 -3.76
N THR A 66 3.29 12.97 -3.43
CA THR A 66 4.43 13.55 -2.73
C THR A 66 4.49 12.96 -1.32
N LEU A 67 5.40 12.02 -1.10
CA LEU A 67 5.64 11.47 0.24
C LEU A 67 6.77 12.23 0.94
N PRO A 68 6.72 12.37 2.29
CA PRO A 68 7.81 12.94 3.07
C PRO A 68 9.15 12.26 2.75
N GLU A 69 10.25 13.01 2.83
CA GLU A 69 11.58 12.40 2.76
C GLU A 69 11.84 11.60 4.05
N PRO A 70 12.45 10.40 3.96
CA PRO A 70 12.77 9.62 5.14
C PRO A 70 13.85 10.36 5.94
N SER A 71 13.66 10.49 7.25
CA SER A 71 14.69 11.06 8.11
C SER A 71 15.89 10.10 8.21
N LYS A 72 17.05 10.61 8.62
CA LYS A 72 18.20 9.76 8.95
C LYS A 72 17.99 9.13 10.32
N ILE A 73 18.02 7.80 10.42
CA ILE A 73 18.06 7.06 11.69
C ILE A 73 19.43 6.40 11.83
N GLU A 74 20.13 6.67 12.92
CA GLU A 74 21.40 6.03 13.28
C GLU A 74 21.22 4.95 14.34
N SER A 75 20.17 5.07 15.17
CA SER A 75 19.85 4.08 16.21
C SER A 75 18.35 4.05 16.49
N ALA A 76 17.86 2.91 16.95
CA ALA A 76 16.47 2.72 17.34
C ALA A 76 16.41 2.04 18.71
N TYR A 77 15.40 2.40 19.51
CA TYR A 77 15.18 1.81 20.84
C TYR A 77 13.68 1.63 21.07
N TRP A 78 13.28 0.46 21.54
CA TRP A 78 11.93 0.22 22.03
C TRP A 78 11.81 0.64 23.50
N LEU A 79 10.71 1.30 23.85
CA LEU A 79 10.43 1.63 25.26
C LEU A 79 10.20 0.33 26.07
N PRO A 80 10.62 0.31 27.35
CA PRO A 80 10.40 -0.82 28.24
C PRO A 80 8.91 -0.89 28.62
N GLN A 81 8.15 -1.70 27.88
CA GLN A 81 6.70 -1.88 28.04
C GLN A 81 6.34 -3.28 28.52
N ASN A 82 7.23 -3.89 29.30
CA ASN A 82 7.02 -5.20 29.92
C ASN A 82 6.82 -6.34 28.89
N TRP A 83 7.45 -6.19 27.71
CA TRP A 83 7.44 -7.17 26.62
C TRP A 83 8.87 -7.60 26.35
N SER A 84 9.09 -8.91 26.22
CA SER A 84 10.32 -9.41 25.63
C SER A 84 10.40 -9.03 24.15
N SER A 85 11.61 -8.97 23.59
CA SER A 85 11.82 -8.76 22.16
C SER A 85 11.00 -9.76 21.33
N ARG A 86 10.90 -11.02 21.77
CA ARG A 86 10.14 -12.08 21.09
C ARG A 86 8.63 -11.82 21.12
N GLN A 87 8.08 -11.43 22.27
CA GLN A 87 6.66 -11.10 22.39
C GLN A 87 6.29 -9.92 21.50
N ARG A 88 7.16 -8.90 21.47
CA ARG A 88 7.01 -7.74 20.59
C ARG A 88 7.03 -8.12 19.12
N TYR A 89 8.02 -8.91 18.71
CA TYR A 89 8.11 -9.38 17.32
C TYR A 89 6.89 -10.23 16.91
N TRP A 90 6.37 -11.05 17.82
CA TRP A 90 5.12 -11.77 17.59
C TRP A 90 3.94 -10.82 17.34
N PHE A 91 3.74 -9.81 18.19
CA PHE A 91 2.68 -8.83 18.02
C PHE A 91 2.80 -8.07 16.68
N HIS A 92 4.03 -7.79 16.25
CA HIS A 92 4.28 -7.07 15.00
C HIS A 92 3.93 -7.84 13.73
N HIS A 93 4.11 -9.17 13.73
CA HIS A 93 4.13 -9.97 12.49
C HIS A 93 3.24 -11.21 12.51
N THR A 94 2.51 -11.48 13.60
CA THR A 94 1.54 -12.59 13.61
C THR A 94 0.37 -12.25 12.69
N SER A 95 0.04 -13.17 11.78
CA SER A 95 -1.15 -13.02 10.92
C SER A 95 -2.42 -13.05 11.75
N GLN A 96 -3.38 -12.20 11.38
CA GLN A 96 -4.70 -12.10 12.00
C GLN A 96 -5.78 -12.82 11.18
N GLY A 97 -5.37 -13.54 10.12
CA GLY A 97 -6.29 -14.27 9.24
C GLY A 97 -6.81 -13.44 8.07
N THR A 98 -6.41 -12.18 7.92
CA THR A 98 -6.88 -11.28 6.87
C THR A 98 -5.80 -10.95 5.84
N ALA A 99 -6.20 -10.93 4.56
CA ALA A 99 -5.39 -10.46 3.43
C ALA A 99 -5.80 -9.03 3.07
N THR A 100 -5.41 -8.06 3.90
CA THR A 100 -5.85 -6.66 3.75
C THR A 100 -5.25 -5.97 2.52
N ILE A 101 -4.19 -6.52 1.94
CA ILE A 101 -3.59 -6.02 0.71
C ILE A 101 -3.94 -7.00 -0.43
N PRO A 102 -4.63 -6.56 -1.50
CA PRO A 102 -5.23 -7.44 -2.50
C PRO A 102 -4.22 -7.94 -3.55
N VAL A 103 -3.03 -8.37 -3.12
CA VAL A 103 -2.04 -9.03 -3.97
C VAL A 103 -1.34 -10.17 -3.22
N PRO A 104 -0.90 -11.22 -3.94
CA PRO A 104 -0.07 -12.27 -3.35
C PRO A 104 1.21 -11.70 -2.72
N TYR A 105 1.67 -12.30 -1.64
CA TYR A 105 2.87 -11.90 -0.90
C TYR A 105 4.09 -11.75 -1.83
N GLN A 106 4.31 -12.73 -2.70
CA GLN A 106 5.46 -12.73 -3.61
C GLN A 106 5.35 -11.65 -4.70
N TRP A 107 4.14 -11.26 -5.09
CA TRP A 107 3.95 -10.11 -5.97
C TRP A 107 4.32 -8.83 -5.26
N PHE A 108 3.87 -8.64 -4.01
CA PHE A 108 4.22 -7.48 -3.20
C PHE A 108 5.74 -7.31 -3.08
N LEU A 109 6.48 -8.41 -2.85
CA LEU A 109 7.96 -8.40 -2.83
C LEU A 109 8.61 -8.11 -4.19
N ALA A 110 7.94 -8.42 -5.30
CA ALA A 110 8.48 -8.26 -6.65
C ALA A 110 8.15 -6.89 -7.26
N LEU A 111 7.09 -6.22 -6.80
CA LEU A 111 6.64 -4.94 -7.33
C LEU A 111 7.71 -3.84 -7.14
N GLU A 112 7.77 -2.94 -8.11
CA GLU A 112 8.57 -1.73 -8.03
C GLU A 112 7.75 -0.58 -7.43
N ARG A 113 8.41 0.34 -6.73
CA ARG A 113 7.81 1.62 -6.36
C ARG A 113 7.28 2.36 -7.61
N PRO A 114 6.22 3.18 -7.48
CA PRO A 114 5.60 3.88 -8.59
C PRO A 114 6.42 5.09 -9.10
N GLU A 115 7.59 5.41 -8.56
CA GLU A 115 8.51 6.36 -9.21
C GLU A 115 9.16 5.73 -10.45
N LEU A 116 9.24 6.47 -11.57
CA LEU A 116 9.88 5.97 -12.78
C LEU A 116 11.40 5.90 -12.60
N SER A 117 11.99 4.73 -12.83
CA SER A 117 13.43 4.50 -12.69
C SER A 117 14.01 3.60 -13.79
N PHE A 118 15.24 3.92 -14.21
CA PHE A 118 16.02 3.08 -15.13
C PHE A 118 16.46 1.77 -14.50
N SER A 119 16.54 1.70 -13.17
CA SER A 119 16.88 0.50 -12.41
C SER A 119 15.68 -0.01 -11.62
N TYR A 120 15.75 -1.26 -11.18
CA TYR A 120 14.74 -1.82 -10.28
C TYR A 120 14.77 -1.09 -8.94
N THR A 121 13.61 -0.65 -8.47
CA THR A 121 13.43 0.00 -7.17
C THR A 121 12.35 -0.73 -6.40
N SER A 122 12.71 -1.53 -5.39
CA SER A 122 11.76 -2.38 -4.65
C SER A 122 10.67 -1.56 -3.95
N LEU A 123 9.42 -1.97 -4.08
CA LEU A 123 8.30 -1.43 -3.29
C LEU A 123 8.51 -1.66 -1.79
N THR A 124 9.18 -2.76 -1.42
CA THR A 124 9.42 -3.17 -0.03
C THR A 124 10.72 -2.63 0.56
N ASP A 125 11.29 -1.61 -0.04
CA ASP A 125 12.45 -0.89 0.49
C ASP A 125 12.10 -0.18 1.79
N ASP A 126 12.90 -0.39 2.84
CA ASP A 126 12.66 0.17 4.18
C ASP A 126 12.51 1.69 4.15
N ASP A 127 13.41 2.40 3.45
CA ASP A 127 13.35 3.85 3.36
C ASP A 127 12.10 4.30 2.61
N TYR A 128 11.69 3.60 1.56
CA TYR A 128 10.43 3.90 0.89
C TYR A 128 9.20 3.69 1.78
N LEU A 129 9.11 2.53 2.46
CA LEU A 129 7.97 2.23 3.33
C LEU A 129 7.92 3.15 4.56
N ARG A 130 9.07 3.67 5.02
CA ARG A 130 9.11 4.75 6.03
C ARG A 130 8.45 6.04 5.57
N ARG A 131 8.54 6.37 4.28
CA ARG A 131 7.83 7.53 3.69
C ARG A 131 6.31 7.35 3.69
N LEU A 132 5.83 6.11 3.83
CA LEU A 132 4.42 5.75 4.04
C LEU A 132 4.05 5.61 5.53
N GLY A 133 4.99 5.88 6.44
CA GLY A 133 4.77 5.89 7.89
C GLY A 133 5.02 4.56 8.60
N PHE A 134 5.62 3.56 7.92
CA PHE A 134 5.96 2.29 8.55
C PHE A 134 7.29 2.33 9.32
N ILE A 135 7.42 1.45 10.31
CA ILE A 135 8.61 1.29 11.16
C ILE A 135 9.40 0.05 10.69
N PRO A 136 10.68 0.17 10.28
CA PRO A 136 11.47 -0.97 9.84
C PRO A 136 11.61 -2.07 10.89
N SER A 137 11.66 -3.33 10.45
CA SER A 137 11.75 -4.52 11.30
C SER A 137 12.76 -5.53 10.71
N PRO A 138 13.47 -6.33 11.53
CA PRO A 138 14.39 -7.34 11.01
C PRO A 138 13.62 -8.52 10.41
N GLY A 139 14.26 -9.21 9.46
CA GLY A 139 13.77 -10.50 9.00
C GLY A 139 13.78 -11.54 10.12
N SER A 140 12.90 -12.54 10.06
CA SER A 140 12.79 -13.58 11.08
C SER A 140 14.08 -14.38 11.22
N ASN A 141 14.85 -14.54 10.14
CA ASN A 141 16.17 -15.17 10.14
C ASN A 141 17.24 -14.31 10.82
N ASP A 142 17.11 -12.98 10.75
CA ASP A 142 18.01 -12.02 11.39
C ASP A 142 17.60 -11.73 12.83
N PHE A 143 16.38 -12.12 13.22
CA PHE A 143 15.81 -11.91 14.53
C PHE A 143 16.13 -13.08 15.48
N ALA A 144 17.31 -13.04 16.09
CA ALA A 144 17.69 -13.97 17.18
C ALA A 144 17.33 -13.41 18.57
N GLY A 145 16.23 -12.67 18.68
CA GLY A 145 15.93 -11.85 19.86
C GLY A 145 16.92 -10.70 20.06
N ASN A 146 17.68 -10.34 19.03
CA ASN A 146 18.68 -9.28 19.05
C ASN A 146 18.92 -8.75 17.64
N ALA A 147 18.45 -7.55 17.38
CA ALA A 147 18.60 -6.84 16.11
C ALA A 147 18.68 -5.33 16.40
N PRO A 148 19.82 -4.84 16.93
CA PRO A 148 19.94 -3.50 17.51
C PRO A 148 19.73 -2.37 16.50
N SER A 149 19.98 -2.60 15.20
CA SER A 149 19.64 -1.64 14.14
C SER A 149 18.13 -1.32 14.07
N TYR A 150 17.30 -2.26 14.52
CA TYR A 150 15.84 -2.15 14.60
C TYR A 150 15.35 -1.96 16.05
N GLY A 151 16.28 -1.73 16.99
CA GLY A 151 16.00 -1.52 18.40
C GLY A 151 15.66 -2.76 19.22
N TYR A 152 15.68 -3.96 18.63
CA TYR A 152 15.50 -5.19 19.38
C TYR A 152 16.81 -5.59 20.06
N HIS A 153 16.76 -5.87 21.35
CA HIS A 153 17.92 -6.28 22.15
C HIS A 153 17.63 -7.59 22.86
N LYS A 154 18.70 -8.32 23.22
CA LYS A 154 18.55 -9.48 24.12
C LYS A 154 17.89 -9.03 25.41
N ASP A 155 16.85 -9.75 25.81
CA ASP A 155 16.14 -9.49 27.06
C ASP A 155 17.14 -9.57 28.23
N GLY A 156 17.11 -8.59 29.15
CA GLY A 156 18.01 -8.53 30.29
C GLY A 156 17.81 -9.67 31.33
N PRO A 157 18.80 -9.95 32.19
CA PRO A 157 18.74 -11.04 33.20
C PRO A 157 17.68 -10.83 34.30
N ASN A 158 17.19 -9.60 34.49
CA ASN A 158 16.06 -9.29 35.39
C ASN A 158 14.72 -9.18 34.65
N GLY A 159 14.69 -9.61 33.39
CA GLY A 159 13.53 -9.52 32.53
C GLY A 159 13.21 -8.07 32.19
N ASP A 160 13.25 -7.76 30.91
CA ASP A 160 12.45 -6.67 30.35
C ASP A 160 10.99 -7.17 30.33
N GLY A 161 10.52 -7.58 31.51
CA GLY A 161 9.16 -7.77 31.95
C GLY A 161 8.24 -8.71 31.20
N GLY A 162 8.68 -9.46 30.18
CA GLY A 162 7.75 -10.30 29.41
C GLY A 162 6.88 -11.17 30.33
N SER A 163 5.56 -11.18 30.10
CA SER A 163 4.60 -11.88 30.96
C SER A 163 5.11 -13.28 31.33
N PRO A 164 5.39 -13.56 32.62
CA PRO A 164 5.99 -14.83 33.02
C PRO A 164 5.06 -15.96 32.61
N GLY A 165 5.51 -16.79 31.66
CA GLY A 165 4.79 -17.98 31.18
C GLY A 165 4.28 -17.95 29.74
N TRP A 166 4.41 -16.83 28.99
CA TRP A 166 4.05 -16.81 27.58
C TRP A 166 5.25 -16.48 26.67
N THR A 167 5.72 -17.48 25.94
CA THR A 167 6.76 -17.33 24.91
C THR A 167 6.19 -17.77 23.57
N PRO A 168 5.76 -16.83 22.69
CA PRO A 168 5.16 -17.20 21.42
C PRO A 168 6.18 -17.86 20.48
N ASN A 169 5.65 -18.61 19.51
CA ASN A 169 6.44 -19.00 18.34
C ASN A 169 6.81 -17.75 17.53
N LEU A 170 7.97 -17.78 16.88
CA LEU A 170 8.38 -16.69 16.03
C LEU A 170 7.51 -16.67 14.76
N PRO A 171 6.81 -15.57 14.43
CA PRO A 171 6.07 -15.45 13.18
C PRO A 171 7.02 -15.37 11.98
N ASP A 172 6.49 -15.72 10.80
CA ASP A 172 7.21 -15.63 9.54
C ASP A 172 7.32 -14.18 9.07
N ASN A 173 8.56 -13.70 8.95
CA ASN A 173 8.88 -12.47 8.22
C ASN A 173 10.26 -12.61 7.56
N PRO A 174 10.45 -13.58 6.64
CA PRO A 174 11.76 -13.90 6.08
C PRO A 174 12.40 -12.75 5.28
N ASN A 175 11.60 -11.79 4.82
CA ASN A 175 12.05 -10.67 4.01
C ASN A 175 12.14 -9.34 4.77
N GLY A 176 11.99 -9.34 6.09
CA GLY A 176 12.16 -8.13 6.92
C GLY A 176 11.16 -7.03 6.60
N LEU A 177 9.90 -7.38 6.30
CA LEU A 177 8.86 -6.39 6.12
C LEU A 177 8.66 -5.58 7.41
N PRO A 178 8.26 -4.30 7.31
CA PRO A 178 8.10 -3.42 8.47
C PRO A 178 7.12 -3.94 9.52
N VAL A 179 7.22 -3.37 10.73
CA VAL A 179 6.26 -3.57 11.81
C VAL A 179 4.85 -3.36 11.27
N GLY A 180 3.96 -4.33 11.54
CA GLY A 180 2.59 -4.29 11.06
C GLY A 180 2.32 -5.14 9.83
N PHE A 181 3.33 -5.70 9.15
CA PHE A 181 3.09 -6.64 8.05
C PHE A 181 3.12 -8.10 8.54
N ALA A 182 2.21 -8.92 8.01
CA ALA A 182 2.18 -10.36 8.26
C ALA A 182 1.84 -11.16 7.01
N ILE A 183 2.34 -12.40 6.95
CA ILE A 183 2.06 -13.34 5.88
C ILE A 183 0.87 -14.21 6.28
N LEU A 184 -0.21 -14.13 5.51
CA LEU A 184 -1.29 -15.12 5.58
C LEU A 184 -0.89 -16.30 4.68
N LYS A 185 -0.72 -17.47 5.29
CA LYS A 185 -0.32 -18.68 4.54
C LYS A 185 -1.41 -19.10 3.56
N GLY A 186 -0.96 -19.54 2.38
CA GLY A 186 -1.83 -20.04 1.33
C GLY A 186 -2.72 -21.17 1.83
N GLY A 187 -3.93 -21.24 1.26
CA GLY A 187 -4.96 -22.16 1.71
C GLY A 187 -6.04 -22.36 0.66
N VAL A 188 -7.19 -22.83 1.12
CA VAL A 188 -8.40 -22.99 0.30
C VAL A 188 -9.42 -21.99 0.79
N ASP A 189 -9.93 -21.17 -0.11
CA ASP A 189 -11.04 -20.26 0.15
C ASP A 189 -12.27 -21.11 0.51
N PRO A 190 -12.84 -20.96 1.72
CA PRO A 190 -13.96 -21.79 2.18
C PRO A 190 -15.26 -21.50 1.42
N THR A 191 -15.39 -20.32 0.79
CA THR A 191 -16.57 -19.90 0.03
C THR A 191 -16.50 -20.38 -1.41
N THR A 192 -15.34 -20.25 -2.06
CA THR A 192 -15.20 -20.58 -3.49
C THR A 192 -14.58 -21.96 -3.74
N GLY A 193 -13.92 -22.55 -2.74
CA GLY A 193 -13.11 -23.77 -2.89
C GLY A 193 -11.81 -23.55 -3.67
N ALA A 194 -11.50 -22.31 -4.08
CA ALA A 194 -10.29 -22.00 -4.84
C ALA A 194 -9.06 -22.00 -3.92
N SER A 195 -7.95 -22.56 -4.41
CA SER A 195 -6.67 -22.43 -3.71
C SER A 195 -6.09 -21.03 -3.93
N TYR A 196 -5.47 -20.48 -2.89
CA TYR A 196 -4.75 -19.21 -2.96
C TYR A 196 -3.31 -19.35 -2.44
N GLU A 197 -2.37 -18.63 -3.06
CA GLU A 197 -0.97 -18.55 -2.61
C GLU A 197 -0.86 -17.71 -1.31
N ASP A 198 0.32 -17.70 -0.67
CA ASP A 198 0.60 -16.80 0.47
C ASP A 198 0.17 -15.35 0.13
N GLN A 199 -0.63 -14.76 1.01
CA GLN A 199 -1.11 -13.37 0.90
C GLN A 199 -0.38 -12.49 1.90
N ILE A 200 -0.43 -11.18 1.66
CA ILE A 200 0.10 -10.18 2.58
C ILE A 200 -1.04 -9.41 3.24
N GLY A 201 -0.92 -9.19 4.54
CA GLY A 201 -1.88 -8.42 5.32
C GLY A 201 -1.18 -7.51 6.33
N LEU A 202 -1.98 -6.63 6.91
CA LEU A 202 -1.59 -5.76 8.00
C LEU A 202 -2.09 -6.35 9.33
N THR A 203 -1.29 -6.16 10.37
CA THR A 203 -1.63 -6.50 11.77
C THR A 203 -2.03 -5.24 12.52
N CYS A 204 -2.56 -5.41 13.74
CA CYS A 204 -2.83 -4.30 14.66
C CYS A 204 -1.62 -3.38 14.85
N ALA A 205 -0.40 -3.91 14.76
CA ALA A 205 0.83 -3.13 14.93
C ALA A 205 1.03 -2.09 13.82
N ALA A 206 0.44 -2.25 12.63
CA ALA A 206 0.50 -1.24 11.58
C ALA A 206 -0.14 0.09 11.99
N CYS A 207 -1.19 0.03 12.82
CA CYS A 207 -1.95 1.18 13.28
C CYS A 207 -1.63 1.57 14.74
N HIS A 208 -1.28 0.58 15.57
CA HIS A 208 -1.07 0.73 17.02
C HIS A 208 0.39 0.49 17.43
N THR A 209 1.35 0.85 16.58
CA THR A 209 2.77 0.94 16.97
C THR A 209 3.36 2.22 16.43
N GLY A 210 3.89 3.04 17.33
CA GLY A 210 4.37 4.38 17.02
C GLY A 210 5.86 4.54 17.26
N HIS A 211 6.40 5.64 16.76
CA HIS A 211 7.75 6.07 17.07
C HIS A 211 7.87 7.59 17.05
N LEU A 212 8.93 8.09 17.68
CA LEU A 212 9.37 9.47 17.64
C LEU A 212 10.82 9.51 17.20
N GLU A 213 11.13 10.36 16.23
CA GLU A 213 12.48 10.53 15.72
C GLU A 213 13.06 11.85 16.24
N TYR A 214 14.16 11.79 16.98
CA TYR A 214 14.84 12.96 17.51
C TYR A 214 16.35 12.78 17.47
N LYS A 215 17.07 13.74 16.87
CA LYS A 215 18.54 13.70 16.71
C LYS A 215 19.05 12.36 16.15
N ASN A 216 18.44 11.88 15.07
CA ASN A 216 18.74 10.59 14.42
C ASN A 216 18.50 9.33 15.28
N VAL A 217 17.78 9.45 16.40
CA VAL A 217 17.37 8.33 17.25
C VAL A 217 15.87 8.11 17.08
N SER A 218 15.46 6.87 16.82
CA SER A 218 14.06 6.46 16.78
C SER A 218 13.66 5.80 18.11
N LEU A 219 12.85 6.51 18.91
CA LEU A 219 12.23 5.98 20.13
C LEU A 219 10.88 5.38 19.76
N ARG A 220 10.73 4.07 19.92
CA ARG A 220 9.59 3.29 19.42
C ARG A 220 8.75 2.74 20.58
N PHE A 221 7.44 2.62 20.39
CA PHE A 221 6.52 2.20 21.44
C PHE A 221 5.32 1.45 20.85
N ASP A 222 4.97 0.33 21.46
CA ASP A 222 3.81 -0.48 21.07
C ASP A 222 2.56 0.08 21.74
N GLY A 223 1.41 -0.09 21.13
CA GLY A 223 0.12 0.37 21.64
C GLY A 223 -0.12 1.87 21.51
N GLY A 224 0.81 2.64 20.96
CA GLY A 224 0.61 4.05 20.63
C GLY A 224 0.19 4.26 19.17
N PRO A 225 -0.19 5.48 18.78
CA PRO A 225 -0.59 5.80 17.40
C PRO A 225 0.57 5.61 16.42
N ALA A 226 0.33 4.85 15.35
CA ALA A 226 1.21 4.82 14.18
C ALA A 226 1.08 6.09 13.34
N MET A 227 2.03 6.29 12.42
CA MET A 227 1.98 7.38 11.43
C MET A 227 1.66 6.86 10.03
N VAL A 228 1.23 5.60 9.87
CA VAL A 228 0.95 5.01 8.55
C VAL A 228 -0.13 5.79 7.79
N ASN A 229 -0.01 5.84 6.46
CA ASN A 229 -1.06 6.33 5.55
C ASN A 229 -1.56 5.17 4.66
N LEU A 230 -2.64 4.50 5.07
CA LEU A 230 -3.14 3.31 4.38
C LEU A 230 -3.72 3.62 2.99
N GLY A 231 -4.39 4.76 2.83
CA GLY A 231 -4.89 5.20 1.52
C GLY A 231 -3.76 5.38 0.49
N GLU A 232 -2.61 5.91 0.91
CA GLU A 232 -1.45 6.00 0.03
C GLU A 232 -0.77 4.64 -0.22
N VAL A 233 -0.79 3.71 0.74
CA VAL A 233 -0.32 2.33 0.52
C VAL A 233 -1.13 1.64 -0.58
N GLU A 234 -2.46 1.68 -0.48
CA GLU A 234 -3.37 1.13 -1.50
C GLU A 234 -3.13 1.76 -2.87
N ARG A 235 -2.99 3.10 -2.91
CA ARG A 235 -2.72 3.86 -4.14
C ARG A 235 -1.38 3.46 -4.77
N VAL A 236 -0.32 3.40 -3.98
CA VAL A 236 1.04 3.03 -4.43
C VAL A 236 1.06 1.62 -5.01
N ILE A 237 0.38 0.65 -4.38
CA ILE A 237 0.28 -0.72 -4.90
C ILE A 237 -0.48 -0.75 -6.23
N GLY A 238 -1.63 -0.07 -6.31
CA GLY A 238 -2.41 0.03 -7.56
C GLY A 238 -1.62 0.67 -8.70
N LEU A 239 -0.87 1.74 -8.43
CA LEU A 239 0.02 2.38 -9.40
C LEU A 239 1.18 1.46 -9.81
N SER A 240 1.77 0.74 -8.87
CA SER A 240 2.88 -0.20 -9.12
C SER A 240 2.44 -1.32 -10.07
N ILE A 241 1.25 -1.89 -9.86
CA ILE A 241 0.65 -2.88 -10.77
C ILE A 241 0.38 -2.25 -12.15
N GLY A 242 -0.26 -1.07 -12.18
CA GLY A 242 -0.56 -0.36 -13.42
C GLY A 242 0.68 -0.08 -14.25
N TYR A 243 1.74 0.43 -13.63
CA TYR A 243 2.99 0.74 -14.32
C TYR A 243 3.71 -0.52 -14.77
N THR A 244 3.62 -1.62 -14.01
CA THR A 244 4.11 -2.93 -14.43
C THR A 244 3.41 -3.43 -15.69
N LEU A 245 2.10 -3.22 -15.82
CA LEU A 245 1.34 -3.62 -17.02
C LEU A 245 1.58 -2.72 -18.24
N ILE A 246 1.74 -1.41 -18.01
CA ILE A 246 1.87 -0.41 -19.08
C ILE A 246 3.29 -0.36 -19.66
N LEU A 247 4.32 -0.53 -18.81
CA LEU A 247 5.72 -0.38 -19.21
C LEU A 247 6.37 -1.76 -19.43
N PRO A 248 6.69 -2.16 -20.68
CA PRO A 248 7.17 -3.51 -20.98
C PRO A 248 8.43 -3.90 -20.21
N TRP A 249 9.36 -2.96 -20.00
CA TRP A 249 10.58 -3.22 -19.24
C TRP A 249 10.32 -3.45 -17.75
N ARG A 250 9.31 -2.79 -17.15
CA ARG A 250 8.91 -3.07 -15.76
C ARG A 250 8.26 -4.43 -15.63
N PHE A 251 7.42 -4.81 -16.59
CA PHE A 251 6.86 -6.15 -16.63
C PHE A 251 7.96 -7.22 -16.61
N GLU A 252 8.99 -7.07 -17.46
CA GLU A 252 10.10 -8.03 -17.51
C GLU A 252 10.93 -8.04 -16.21
N ARG A 253 11.17 -6.88 -15.58
CA ARG A 253 11.85 -6.82 -14.28
C ARG A 253 11.02 -7.50 -13.18
N PHE A 254 9.72 -7.23 -13.13
CA PHE A 254 8.78 -7.87 -12.21
C PHE A 254 8.77 -9.39 -12.40
N ALA A 255 8.60 -9.87 -13.64
CA ALA A 255 8.59 -11.30 -13.94
C ALA A 255 9.91 -11.98 -13.55
N SER A 256 11.06 -11.38 -13.90
CA SER A 256 12.39 -11.90 -13.54
C SER A 256 12.60 -11.94 -12.03
N ARG A 257 12.12 -10.92 -11.30
CA ARG A 257 12.19 -10.87 -9.84
C ARG A 257 11.30 -11.93 -9.20
N LEU A 258 10.10 -12.14 -9.75
CA LEU A 258 9.19 -13.17 -9.28
C LEU A 258 9.77 -14.58 -9.48
N GLU A 259 10.48 -14.84 -10.58
CA GLU A 259 11.19 -16.11 -10.79
C GLU A 259 12.29 -16.34 -9.75
N GLN A 260 13.05 -15.29 -9.41
CA GLN A 260 14.08 -15.37 -8.37
C GLN A 260 13.47 -15.70 -7.01
N ILE A 261 12.32 -15.08 -6.68
CA ILE A 261 11.61 -15.32 -5.42
C ILE A 261 10.99 -16.73 -5.39
N LYS A 262 10.36 -17.16 -6.49
CA LYS A 262 9.72 -18.47 -6.61
C LYS A 262 10.73 -19.62 -6.78
N GLY A 263 11.95 -19.34 -7.22
CA GLY A 263 12.96 -20.35 -7.56
C GLY A 263 12.60 -21.20 -8.80
N GLN A 264 11.64 -20.74 -9.62
CA GLN A 264 11.16 -21.44 -10.80
C GLN A 264 10.68 -20.45 -11.87
N GLY A 265 10.60 -20.92 -13.12
CA GLY A 265 10.14 -20.09 -14.23
C GLY A 265 8.67 -19.67 -14.10
N VAL A 266 8.35 -18.47 -14.58
CA VAL A 266 6.95 -17.97 -14.65
C VAL A 266 6.50 -17.80 -16.10
N GLU A 267 5.27 -18.21 -16.40
CA GLU A 267 4.69 -18.05 -17.74
C GLU A 267 4.22 -16.58 -17.90
N ARG A 268 4.90 -15.82 -18.77
CA ARG A 268 4.67 -14.36 -18.89
C ARG A 268 3.25 -14.01 -19.33
N LYS A 269 2.63 -14.79 -20.22
CA LYS A 269 1.28 -14.46 -20.71
C LYS A 269 0.25 -14.63 -19.59
N GLN A 270 0.32 -15.73 -18.85
CA GLN A 270 -0.51 -15.98 -17.69
C GLN A 270 -0.27 -14.91 -16.61
N LEU A 271 0.99 -14.62 -16.28
CA LEU A 271 1.33 -13.61 -15.28
C LEU A 271 0.76 -12.24 -15.65
N ARG A 272 0.82 -11.87 -16.93
CA ARG A 272 0.21 -10.63 -17.43
C ARG A 272 -1.31 -10.66 -17.28
N SER A 273 -1.95 -11.75 -17.68
CA SER A 273 -3.40 -11.95 -17.54
C SER A 273 -3.85 -11.84 -16.07
N ASP A 274 -3.09 -12.44 -15.15
CA ASP A 274 -3.40 -12.41 -13.72
C ASP A 274 -3.24 -10.99 -13.14
N LEU A 275 -2.19 -10.26 -13.53
CA LEU A 275 -2.01 -8.86 -13.15
C LEU A 275 -3.11 -7.96 -13.71
N GLU A 276 -3.53 -8.18 -14.96
CA GLU A 276 -4.65 -7.45 -15.58
C GLU A 276 -5.94 -7.69 -14.82
N LEU A 277 -6.22 -8.95 -14.43
CA LEU A 277 -7.38 -9.29 -13.61
C LEU A 277 -7.32 -8.63 -12.22
N ALA A 278 -6.17 -8.66 -11.55
CA ALA A 278 -5.98 -8.00 -10.26
C ALA A 278 -6.23 -6.49 -10.36
N LEU A 279 -5.67 -5.82 -11.37
CA LEU A 279 -5.88 -4.40 -11.59
C LEU A 279 -7.35 -4.08 -11.96
N GLN A 280 -8.00 -4.94 -12.73
CA GLN A 280 -9.42 -4.79 -13.06
C GLN A 280 -10.30 -4.89 -11.83
N LYS A 281 -10.03 -5.81 -10.89
CA LYS A 281 -10.75 -5.91 -9.62
C LYS A 281 -10.62 -4.63 -8.79
N ILE A 282 -9.39 -4.13 -8.62
CA ILE A 282 -9.12 -2.87 -7.89
C ILE A 282 -9.85 -1.69 -8.56
N LYS A 283 -9.77 -1.57 -9.89
CA LYS A 283 -10.47 -0.51 -10.64
C LYS A 283 -11.98 -0.61 -10.53
N LYS A 284 -12.55 -1.82 -10.63
CA LYS A 284 -14.00 -2.05 -10.54
C LYS A 284 -14.53 -1.62 -9.17
N GLN A 285 -13.87 -2.02 -8.09
CA GLN A 285 -14.22 -1.61 -6.73
C GLN A 285 -14.18 -0.08 -6.57
N LYS A 286 -13.10 0.56 -7.03
CA LYS A 286 -12.96 2.02 -6.96
C LYS A 286 -14.06 2.76 -7.75
N VAL A 287 -14.27 2.39 -9.02
CA VAL A 287 -15.29 3.03 -9.87
C VAL A 287 -16.69 2.84 -9.31
N GLN A 288 -16.98 1.66 -8.76
CA GLN A 288 -18.27 1.37 -8.14
C GLN A 288 -18.50 2.23 -6.90
N GLY A 289 -17.51 2.32 -6.00
CA GLY A 289 -17.55 3.21 -4.84
C GLY A 289 -17.72 4.68 -5.25
N ASP A 290 -16.86 5.19 -6.14
CA ASP A 290 -16.93 6.56 -6.64
C ASP A 290 -18.29 6.88 -7.30
N GLY A 291 -18.86 5.91 -8.02
CA GLY A 291 -20.18 6.01 -8.62
C GLY A 291 -21.32 6.09 -7.60
N LEU A 292 -21.23 5.34 -6.50
CA LEU A 292 -22.20 5.42 -5.40
C LEU A 292 -22.12 6.79 -4.71
N LEU A 293 -20.92 7.28 -4.42
CA LEU A 293 -20.73 8.58 -3.78
C LEU A 293 -21.21 9.73 -4.68
N THR A 294 -20.89 9.67 -5.98
CA THR A 294 -21.39 10.63 -6.97
C THR A 294 -22.92 10.61 -7.05
N GLY A 295 -23.53 9.42 -7.02
CA GLY A 295 -25.00 9.26 -7.00
C GLY A 295 -25.65 9.82 -5.72
N GLN A 296 -24.93 9.79 -4.59
CA GLN A 296 -25.34 10.41 -3.32
C GLN A 296 -25.05 11.92 -3.27
N GLY A 297 -24.35 12.49 -4.27
CA GLY A 297 -23.97 13.90 -4.29
C GLY A 297 -22.89 14.27 -3.28
N VAL A 298 -22.10 13.29 -2.82
CA VAL A 298 -21.02 13.47 -1.83
C VAL A 298 -19.67 13.12 -2.43
N ALA A 299 -18.61 13.73 -1.91
CA ALA A 299 -17.24 13.39 -2.24
C ALA A 299 -16.61 12.61 -1.07
N ASP A 300 -15.71 11.69 -1.40
CA ASP A 300 -14.86 11.01 -0.42
C ASP A 300 -13.83 11.99 0.17
N LEU A 301 -13.38 11.73 1.40
CA LEU A 301 -12.30 12.48 2.04
C LEU A 301 -11.04 11.62 2.09
N ASP A 302 -9.92 12.16 1.57
CA ASP A 302 -8.64 11.46 1.65
C ASP A 302 -8.17 11.32 3.11
N GLU A 303 -7.79 10.10 3.48
CA GLU A 303 -7.12 9.80 4.73
C GLU A 303 -5.66 10.29 4.70
N GLY A 304 -5.13 10.63 5.87
CA GLY A 304 -3.79 11.21 6.03
C GLY A 304 -2.88 10.35 6.91
N PHE A 305 -1.63 10.77 7.05
CA PHE A 305 -0.69 10.13 7.96
C PHE A 305 -1.26 10.08 9.39
N GLY A 306 -1.27 8.87 9.97
CA GLY A 306 -1.73 8.63 11.33
C GLY A 306 -3.24 8.73 11.53
N ARG A 307 -4.03 8.88 10.45
CA ARG A 307 -5.48 9.01 10.51
C ARG A 307 -6.20 8.03 9.59
N LEU A 308 -7.31 7.49 10.07
CA LEU A 308 -8.13 6.53 9.35
C LEU A 308 -9.61 6.70 9.74
N ASP A 309 -10.51 6.49 8.80
CA ASP A 309 -11.94 6.32 9.06
C ASP A 309 -12.26 4.82 9.17
N ALA A 310 -11.79 4.21 10.26
CA ALA A 310 -11.86 2.77 10.46
C ALA A 310 -13.30 2.24 10.42
N LEU A 311 -14.25 2.98 11.01
CA LEU A 311 -15.65 2.57 11.08
C LEU A 311 -16.29 2.46 9.70
N ASN A 312 -16.16 3.50 8.86
CA ASN A 312 -16.71 3.45 7.52
C ASN A 312 -15.97 2.42 6.64
N ARG A 313 -14.65 2.27 6.79
CA ARG A 313 -13.89 1.21 6.08
C ARG A 313 -14.39 -0.19 6.41
N ILE A 314 -14.48 -0.54 7.70
CA ILE A 314 -14.96 -1.85 8.16
C ILE A 314 -16.42 -2.03 7.73
N GLY A 315 -17.26 -1.02 7.90
CA GLY A 315 -18.65 -1.04 7.48
C GLY A 315 -18.82 -1.32 5.99
N ASN A 316 -18.05 -0.61 5.15
CA ASN A 316 -18.02 -0.82 3.70
C ASN A 316 -17.48 -2.20 3.32
N GLN A 317 -16.52 -2.75 4.07
CA GLN A 317 -16.02 -4.10 3.81
C GLN A 317 -17.09 -5.14 4.13
N VAL A 318 -17.65 -5.12 5.34
CA VAL A 318 -18.55 -6.16 5.85
C VAL A 318 -19.96 -6.04 5.26
N PHE A 319 -20.53 -4.84 5.20
CA PHE A 319 -21.93 -4.61 4.83
C PHE A 319 -22.14 -4.21 3.37
N TYR A 320 -21.07 -4.12 2.58
CA TYR A 320 -21.15 -3.87 1.15
C TYR A 320 -20.26 -4.82 0.34
N SER A 321 -18.93 -4.74 0.50
CA SER A 321 -17.98 -5.44 -0.37
C SER A 321 -18.08 -6.97 -0.26
N ASN A 322 -18.18 -7.50 0.96
CA ASN A 322 -18.32 -8.94 1.22
C ASN A 322 -19.71 -9.48 0.87
N LEU A 323 -20.71 -8.61 0.65
CA LEU A 323 -22.05 -9.01 0.21
C LEU A 323 -22.17 -9.04 -1.31
N LEU A 324 -21.15 -8.62 -2.06
CA LEU A 324 -21.13 -8.73 -3.52
C LEU A 324 -20.99 -10.20 -3.91
N ASP A 325 -21.81 -10.65 -4.86
CA ASP A 325 -21.63 -11.95 -5.48
C ASP A 325 -20.23 -12.00 -6.16
N PRO A 326 -19.40 -13.01 -5.89
CA PRO A 326 -18.02 -13.05 -6.37
C PRO A 326 -17.91 -13.24 -7.90
N LEU A 327 -18.98 -13.73 -8.56
CA LEU A 327 -19.02 -13.95 -10.01
C LEU A 327 -19.60 -12.74 -10.76
N THR A 328 -20.73 -12.21 -10.30
CA THR A 328 -21.43 -11.11 -10.98
C THR A 328 -20.94 -9.74 -10.47
N GLY A 329 -20.53 -9.66 -9.21
CA GLY A 329 -20.24 -8.41 -8.51
C GLY A 329 -21.50 -7.59 -8.22
N GLU A 330 -22.65 -8.25 -8.14
CA GLU A 330 -23.93 -7.63 -7.79
C GLU A 330 -24.32 -7.95 -6.34
N LEU A 331 -25.09 -7.07 -5.72
CA LEU A 331 -25.65 -7.31 -4.39
C LEU A 331 -26.87 -8.23 -4.50
N PRO A 332 -27.10 -9.11 -3.52
CA PRO A 332 -28.29 -9.97 -3.48
C PRO A 332 -29.59 -9.16 -3.36
N ASP A 333 -29.53 -7.98 -2.73
CA ASP A 333 -30.61 -7.00 -2.68
C ASP A 333 -30.06 -5.61 -3.06
N PRO A 334 -30.63 -4.91 -4.05
CA PRO A 334 -30.26 -3.54 -4.41
C PRO A 334 -30.31 -2.53 -3.25
N LEU A 335 -31.11 -2.79 -2.20
CA LEU A 335 -31.19 -1.94 -1.01
C LEU A 335 -29.87 -1.87 -0.24
N PHE A 336 -29.02 -2.91 -0.31
CA PHE A 336 -27.72 -2.91 0.37
C PHE A 336 -26.72 -1.90 -0.22
N LYS A 337 -27.03 -1.27 -1.36
CA LYS A 337 -26.26 -0.11 -1.85
C LYS A 337 -26.25 1.05 -0.84
N GLY A 338 -27.30 1.15 -0.01
CA GLY A 338 -27.39 2.16 1.04
C GLY A 338 -26.43 1.93 2.22
N ASN A 339 -25.82 0.76 2.33
CA ASN A 339 -24.82 0.48 3.38
C ASN A 339 -23.46 1.11 3.09
N PHE A 340 -23.19 1.49 1.83
CA PHE A 340 -21.93 2.09 1.45
C PHE A 340 -21.88 3.55 1.91
N ALA A 341 -20.95 3.84 2.82
CA ALA A 341 -20.69 5.16 3.38
C ALA A 341 -19.38 5.72 2.83
N ARG A 342 -19.32 7.04 2.63
CA ARG A 342 -18.05 7.71 2.32
C ARG A 342 -17.12 7.72 3.53
N HIS A 343 -15.83 7.88 3.31
CA HIS A 343 -14.90 8.27 4.36
C HIS A 343 -15.05 9.78 4.58
N ASP A 344 -15.40 10.19 5.79
CA ASP A 344 -15.55 11.62 6.12
C ASP A 344 -15.21 12.02 7.55
N ALA A 345 -14.83 11.06 8.39
CA ALA A 345 -14.41 11.30 9.75
C ALA A 345 -13.07 10.61 10.11
N PRO A 346 -11.96 10.86 9.36
CA PRO A 346 -10.67 10.28 9.68
C PRO A 346 -10.12 10.83 11.01
N VAL A 347 -9.95 9.93 11.98
CA VAL A 347 -9.44 10.21 13.33
C VAL A 347 -8.07 9.59 13.53
N SER A 348 -7.30 10.10 14.49
CA SER A 348 -6.00 9.51 14.82
C SER A 348 -6.16 8.09 15.35
N PHE A 349 -5.23 7.18 15.07
CA PHE A 349 -5.24 5.87 15.73
C PHE A 349 -5.23 6.04 17.26
N PRO A 350 -6.18 5.48 18.02
CA PRO A 350 -6.21 5.67 19.46
C PRO A 350 -5.05 4.91 20.12
N PRO A 351 -4.39 5.47 21.14
CA PRO A 351 -3.51 4.69 21.99
C PRO A 351 -4.33 3.61 22.70
N ILE A 352 -3.82 2.39 22.73
CA ILE A 352 -4.52 1.22 23.27
C ILE A 352 -4.03 0.81 24.67
N TRP A 353 -3.13 1.58 25.28
CA TRP A 353 -2.60 1.33 26.62
C TRP A 353 -3.68 1.26 27.70
N ASP A 354 -4.72 2.08 27.56
CA ASP A 354 -5.79 2.19 28.54
C ASP A 354 -7.04 1.36 28.16
N THR A 355 -6.96 0.54 27.11
CA THR A 355 -8.09 -0.28 26.64
C THR A 355 -8.73 -1.16 27.72
N PRO A 356 -8.00 -1.75 28.69
CA PRO A 356 -8.64 -2.53 29.77
C PRO A 356 -9.53 -1.71 30.69
N TYR A 357 -9.42 -0.38 30.71
CA TYR A 357 -10.23 0.52 31.54
C TYR A 357 -11.51 1.00 30.83
N PHE A 358 -11.66 0.74 29.53
CA PHE A 358 -12.80 1.24 28.75
C PHE A 358 -13.86 0.17 28.51
N LEU A 359 -15.09 0.52 28.88
CA LEU A 359 -16.27 -0.29 28.58
C LEU A 359 -16.68 -0.19 27.10
N TRP A 360 -16.49 0.97 26.48
CA TRP A 360 -16.82 1.24 25.08
C TRP A 360 -15.55 1.45 24.24
N ALA A 361 -15.57 1.00 22.99
CA ALA A 361 -14.50 1.20 22.01
C ALA A 361 -14.90 2.28 20.97
N GLN A 362 -13.91 2.72 20.18
CA GLN A 362 -13.98 3.82 19.21
C GLN A 362 -14.08 5.21 19.84
N TYR A 363 -13.72 6.25 19.06
CA TYR A 363 -13.71 7.64 19.54
C TYR A 363 -15.10 8.17 19.89
N ASP A 364 -16.15 7.63 19.27
CA ASP A 364 -17.55 7.99 19.48
C ASP A 364 -18.24 7.09 20.53
N ALA A 365 -17.50 6.16 21.15
CA ALA A 365 -18.03 5.17 22.08
C ALA A 365 -19.21 4.38 21.49
N SER A 366 -19.13 3.98 20.22
CA SER A 366 -20.20 3.26 19.52
C SER A 366 -20.25 1.75 19.81
N VAL A 367 -19.15 1.14 20.29
CA VAL A 367 -19.04 -0.31 20.43
C VAL A 367 -18.86 -0.74 21.89
N LEU A 368 -19.95 -1.18 22.54
CA LEU A 368 -19.94 -1.75 23.89
C LEU A 368 -19.53 -3.22 23.91
N ASN A 369 -20.12 -4.01 23.02
CA ASN A 369 -20.14 -5.47 23.08
C ASN A 369 -18.85 -6.07 22.50
N GLU A 370 -18.22 -6.96 23.25
CA GLU A 370 -16.99 -7.67 22.89
C GLU A 370 -17.12 -8.49 21.60
N LEU A 371 -18.28 -9.09 21.30
CA LEU A 371 -18.51 -9.81 20.04
C LEU A 371 -18.62 -8.87 18.85
N VAL A 372 -19.16 -7.66 19.06
CA VAL A 372 -19.23 -6.62 18.01
C VAL A 372 -17.85 -6.01 17.77
N ARG A 373 -16.97 -5.98 18.78
CA ARG A 373 -15.55 -5.59 18.58
C ARG A 373 -14.87 -6.49 17.55
N ASN A 374 -15.14 -7.80 17.57
CA ASN A 374 -14.56 -8.76 16.62
C ASN A 374 -15.01 -8.51 15.17
N SER A 375 -16.15 -7.86 14.95
CA SER A 375 -16.56 -7.44 13.59
C SER A 375 -15.60 -6.41 12.98
N GLY A 376 -14.80 -5.72 13.80
CA GLY A 376 -13.76 -4.81 13.35
C GLY A 376 -12.44 -5.48 12.94
N GLU A 377 -12.31 -6.79 13.11
CA GLU A 377 -11.15 -7.57 12.65
C GLU A 377 -11.30 -8.08 11.19
N ALA A 378 -12.42 -7.74 10.54
CA ALA A 378 -12.84 -8.27 9.23
C ALA A 378 -12.16 -7.65 8.01
#